data_AF-A0A358CWF8-F1
#
_entry.id   AF-A0A358CWF8-F1
#
_cell.length_a   1.000
_cell.length_b   1.000
_cell.length_c   1.000
_cell.angle_alpha   90.00
_cell.angle_beta   90.00
_cell.angle_gamma   90.00
#
_symmetry.space_group_name_H-M   'P 1'
#
loop_
_entity.id
_entity.type
_entity.pdbx_description
1 polymer ?
#
loop_
_entity_poly.entity_id
_entity_poly.type
_entity_poly.pdbx_seq_one_letter_code
_entity_poly.pdbx_strand_id
1 'polypeptide(L)'
;MRSFFVGWVIAIGCVQNGFFLHAEEYEPQWDSLSRHQQAPKWFRDAKFGIYFHWGPYAVPAFGNEHYPRTMYGHISGKKPKLKKAATKGIGFQTYREHEFHIRMYGQPKTFEYHDLFPLFTAQSFNAEEWADLFFLAGAKFAGPVAMHHDGFAMW
;
A
#
# COMPACT_ATOMS: atom_id res chain seq x y z
N MET A 1 53.51 -64.12 15.84
CA MET A 1 52.17 -63.49 15.84
C MET A 1 52.18 -62.35 16.84
N ARG A 2 52.05 -61.10 16.37
CA ARG A 2 51.59 -59.95 17.17
C ARG A 2 51.46 -58.75 16.23
N SER A 3 50.26 -58.58 15.70
CA SER A 3 49.82 -57.33 15.08
C SER A 3 49.59 -56.30 16.18
N PHE A 4 50.13 -55.10 16.03
CA PHE A 4 49.68 -53.92 16.76
C PHE A 4 49.07 -52.96 15.75
N PHE A 5 47.75 -52.77 15.86
CA PHE A 5 47.01 -51.73 15.17
C PHE A 5 47.31 -50.39 15.85
N VAL A 6 47.80 -49.41 15.08
CA VAL A 6 47.82 -48.00 15.49
C VAL A 6 46.67 -47.31 14.77
N GLY A 7 45.57 -47.09 15.48
CA GLY A 7 44.46 -46.27 15.01
C GLY A 7 44.77 -44.79 15.19
N TRP A 8 44.82 -44.04 14.09
CA TRP A 8 44.79 -42.58 14.13
C TRP A 8 43.33 -42.13 14.09
N VAL A 9 42.85 -41.53 15.18
CA VAL A 9 41.58 -40.79 15.18
C VAL A 9 41.90 -39.37 14.72
N ILE A 10 41.54 -39.03 13.48
CA ILE A 10 41.55 -37.65 13.00
C ILE A 10 40.22 -37.02 13.43
N ALA A 11 40.26 -36.19 14.47
CA ALA A 11 39.15 -35.31 14.81
C ALA A 11 39.14 -34.14 13.80
N ILE A 12 38.28 -34.23 12.79
CA ILE A 12 37.97 -33.11 11.90
C ILE A 12 37.08 -32.16 12.70
N GLY A 13 37.68 -31.13 13.30
CA GLY A 13 36.95 -30.02 13.89
C GLY A 13 36.25 -29.23 12.79
N CYS A 14 34.93 -29.37 12.66
CA CYS A 14 34.11 -28.54 11.80
C CYS A 14 34.00 -27.15 12.46
N VAL A 15 34.84 -26.20 12.06
CA VAL A 15 34.67 -24.79 12.45
C VAL A 15 33.46 -24.26 11.70
N GLN A 16 32.31 -24.23 12.37
CA GLN A 16 31.15 -23.48 11.91
C GLN A 16 31.45 -21.98 12.10
N ASN A 17 31.99 -21.34 11.06
CA ASN A 17 31.98 -19.87 10.98
C ASN A 17 30.53 -19.42 10.71
N GLY A 18 29.72 -19.41 11.77
CA GLY A 18 28.42 -18.74 11.76
C GLY A 18 28.65 -17.25 11.63
N PHE A 19 28.38 -16.68 10.46
CA PHE A 19 28.20 -15.24 10.31
C PHE A 19 26.92 -14.86 11.05
N PHE A 20 27.07 -14.41 12.30
CA PHE A 20 26.00 -13.69 12.98
C PHE A 20 25.88 -12.32 12.32
N LEU A 21 24.79 -12.10 11.56
CA LEU A 21 24.38 -10.76 11.17
C LEU A 21 23.99 -10.02 12.45
N HIS A 22 24.89 -9.16 12.95
CA HIS A 22 24.54 -8.25 14.03
C HIS A 22 23.57 -7.21 13.44
N ALA A 23 22.31 -7.26 13.87
CA ALA A 23 21.35 -6.21 13.54
C ALA A 23 21.86 -4.91 14.16
N GLU A 24 21.97 -3.85 13.35
CA GLU A 24 22.36 -2.55 13.86
C GLU A 24 21.26 -2.04 14.81
N GLU A 25 21.60 -1.80 16.07
CA GLU A 25 20.67 -1.23 17.04
C GLU A 25 20.48 0.27 16.76
N TYR A 26 19.21 0.68 16.68
CA TYR A 26 18.80 2.07 16.48
C TYR A 26 18.16 2.61 17.75
N GLU A 27 18.44 3.88 18.03
CA GLU A 27 17.83 4.66 19.09
C GLU A 27 16.88 5.69 18.46
N PRO A 28 15.83 6.16 19.16
CA PRO A 28 14.84 7.08 18.59
C PRO A 28 15.34 8.53 18.54
N GLN A 29 16.60 8.74 18.12
CA GLN A 29 17.17 10.06 17.85
C GLN A 29 17.67 10.16 16.41
N TRP A 30 17.66 11.38 15.86
CA TRP A 30 18.04 11.65 14.46
C TRP A 30 19.45 11.14 14.12
N ASP A 31 20.42 11.35 15.00
CA ASP A 31 21.80 10.89 14.77
C ASP A 31 21.88 9.38 14.60
N SER A 32 21.14 8.62 15.42
CA SER A 32 21.09 7.16 15.31
C SER A 32 20.39 6.70 14.04
N LEU A 33 19.22 7.29 13.72
CA LEU A 33 18.44 6.96 12.51
C LEU A 33 19.14 7.37 11.20
N SER A 34 19.95 8.43 11.24
CA SER A 34 20.69 8.93 10.07
C SER A 34 21.73 7.92 9.54
N ARG A 35 22.14 6.95 10.36
CA ARG A 35 23.02 5.85 9.96
C ARG A 35 22.34 4.87 9.00
N HIS A 36 21.00 4.83 8.96
CA HIS A 36 20.26 3.95 8.09
C HIS A 36 20.56 4.24 6.61
N GLN A 37 20.89 3.19 5.85
CA GLN A 37 21.04 3.30 4.41
C GLN A 37 19.68 3.52 3.73
N GLN A 38 19.28 4.79 3.57
CA GLN A 38 17.98 5.22 3.02
C GLN A 38 17.60 4.54 1.70
N ALA A 39 18.57 4.27 0.82
CA ALA A 39 18.38 3.59 -0.45
C ALA A 39 19.29 2.35 -0.53
N PRO A 40 18.89 1.21 0.08
CA PRO A 40 19.69 -0.01 0.05
C PRO A 40 19.90 -0.50 -1.38
N LYS A 41 20.93 -1.33 -1.60
CA LYS A 41 21.31 -1.80 -2.96
C LYS A 41 20.14 -2.44 -3.70
N TRP A 42 19.38 -3.32 -3.05
CA TRP A 42 18.23 -3.99 -3.66
C TRP A 42 17.19 -3.00 -4.19
N PHE A 43 16.90 -1.92 -3.45
CA PHE A 43 15.92 -0.91 -3.84
C PHE A 43 16.44 -0.07 -5.01
N ARG A 44 17.73 0.28 -4.98
CA ARG A 44 18.39 0.95 -6.11
C ARG A 44 18.40 0.08 -7.35
N ASP A 45 18.55 -1.24 -7.23
CA ASP A 45 18.57 -2.18 -8.35
C ASP A 45 17.17 -2.56 -8.85
N ALA A 46 16.15 -2.45 -8.00
CA ALA A 46 14.78 -2.85 -8.31
C ALA A 46 14.18 -2.07 -9.50
N LYS A 47 14.42 -0.76 -9.57
CA LYS A 47 13.97 0.21 -10.60
C LYS A 47 12.45 0.38 -10.76
N PHE A 48 11.68 -0.69 -10.67
CA PHE A 48 10.26 -0.72 -10.96
C PHE A 48 9.49 -1.47 -9.85
N GLY A 49 8.39 -0.87 -9.41
CA GLY A 49 7.48 -1.46 -8.46
C GLY A 49 6.05 -0.98 -8.70
N ILE A 50 5.08 -1.70 -8.14
CA ILE A 50 3.65 -1.44 -8.37
C ILE A 50 2.96 -1.28 -7.02
N TYR A 51 2.19 -0.21 -6.89
CA TYR A 51 1.22 -0.04 -5.82
C TYR A 51 -0.14 0.25 -6.41
N PHE A 52 -1.19 0.11 -5.61
CA PHE A 52 -2.56 0.34 -6.08
C PHE A 52 -3.41 1.05 -5.03
N HIS A 53 -4.23 2.00 -5.49
CA HIS A 53 -5.26 2.66 -4.71
C HIS A 53 -6.54 1.84 -4.80
N TRP A 54 -6.82 1.09 -3.73
CA TRP A 54 -8.03 0.27 -3.62
C TRP A 54 -8.50 0.25 -2.17
N GLY A 55 -9.80 0.43 -1.96
CA GLY A 55 -10.45 0.56 -0.67
C GLY A 55 -11.91 0.97 -0.85
N PRO A 56 -12.65 1.32 0.21
CA PRO A 56 -14.08 1.63 0.09
C PRO A 56 -14.40 2.79 -0.85
N TYR A 57 -13.46 3.73 -1.05
CA TYR A 57 -13.58 4.81 -2.04
C TYR A 57 -13.67 4.32 -3.48
N ALA A 58 -13.33 3.06 -3.77
CA ALA A 58 -13.50 2.44 -5.07
C ALA A 58 -14.94 1.94 -5.33
N VAL A 59 -15.78 1.75 -4.30
CA VAL A 59 -17.16 1.26 -4.43
C VAL A 59 -18.01 2.12 -5.38
N PRO A 60 -17.99 3.47 -5.31
CA PRO A 60 -18.80 4.30 -6.20
C PRO A 60 -18.34 4.29 -7.66
N ALA A 61 -17.10 3.86 -7.93
CA ALA A 61 -16.47 3.87 -9.25
C ALA A 61 -16.66 5.21 -10.01
N PHE A 62 -16.63 6.34 -9.29
CA PHE A 62 -16.92 7.67 -9.82
C PHE A 62 -16.01 8.73 -9.20
N GLY A 63 -15.53 9.66 -10.03
CA GLY A 63 -14.57 10.68 -9.57
C GLY A 63 -13.18 10.08 -9.43
N ASN A 64 -12.61 10.15 -8.23
CA ASN A 64 -11.29 9.64 -7.89
C ASN A 64 -11.23 9.20 -6.41
N GLU A 65 -10.06 8.86 -5.89
CA GLU A 65 -9.82 8.43 -4.50
C GLU A 65 -10.21 9.48 -3.44
N HIS A 66 -10.46 10.73 -3.83
CA HIS A 66 -11.00 11.77 -2.96
C HIS A 66 -12.53 11.83 -2.95
N TYR A 67 -13.25 10.90 -3.59
CA TYR A 67 -14.70 10.75 -3.45
C TYR A 67 -15.20 10.85 -1.99
N PRO A 68 -14.54 10.23 -0.98
CA PRO A 68 -14.98 10.32 0.42
C PRO A 68 -15.03 11.76 0.93
N ARG A 69 -14.17 12.63 0.40
CA ARG A 69 -14.16 14.07 0.72
C ARG A 69 -15.17 14.83 -0.12
N THR A 70 -15.21 14.58 -1.42
CA THR A 70 -15.96 15.41 -2.38
C THR A 70 -17.45 15.07 -2.44
N MET A 71 -17.87 13.88 -1.99
CA MET A 71 -19.27 13.50 -1.88
C MET A 71 -20.07 14.36 -0.90
N TYR A 72 -19.40 15.06 0.02
CA TYR A 72 -20.03 16.02 0.94
C TYR A 72 -20.25 17.41 0.33
N GLY A 73 -19.81 17.62 -0.92
CA GLY A 73 -19.94 18.88 -1.62
C GLY A 73 -18.87 19.90 -1.21
N HIS A 74 -19.07 21.15 -1.62
CA HIS A 74 -18.12 22.23 -1.31
C HIS A 74 -18.33 22.76 0.11
N ILE A 75 -17.24 23.09 0.82
CA ILE A 75 -17.27 23.53 2.23
C ILE A 75 -18.16 24.77 2.48
N SER A 76 -18.32 25.63 1.46
CA SER A 76 -19.19 26.80 1.52
C SER A 76 -20.68 26.49 1.33
N GLY A 77 -21.05 25.23 1.04
CA GLY A 77 -22.41 24.81 0.68
C GLY A 77 -22.88 25.30 -0.70
N LYS A 78 -22.07 26.09 -1.41
CA LYS A 78 -22.42 26.66 -2.71
C LYS A 78 -21.67 25.93 -3.82
N LYS A 79 -22.37 25.66 -4.93
CA LYS A 79 -21.74 25.18 -6.16
C LYS A 79 -20.67 26.19 -6.60
N PRO A 80 -19.40 25.77 -6.78
CA PRO A 80 -18.36 26.68 -7.24
C PRO A 80 -18.72 27.23 -8.62
N LYS A 81 -18.52 28.54 -8.82
CA LYS A 81 -18.71 29.18 -10.11
C LYS A 81 -17.60 28.72 -11.04
N LEU A 82 -17.89 27.71 -11.86
CA LEU A 82 -16.96 27.15 -12.84
C LEU A 82 -16.58 28.23 -13.87
N LYS A 83 -15.36 28.76 -13.80
CA LYS A 83 -14.82 29.64 -14.85
C LYS A 83 -14.41 28.76 -16.04
N LYS A 84 -15.29 28.66 -17.05
CA LYS A 84 -15.11 28.01 -18.38
C LYS A 84 -14.55 26.57 -18.37
N ALA A 85 -15.35 25.64 -18.88
CA ALA A 85 -14.99 24.26 -19.21
C ALA A 85 -14.51 23.42 -18.02
N ALA A 86 -15.45 23.11 -17.11
CA ALA A 86 -15.32 22.06 -16.09
C ALA A 86 -15.24 20.63 -16.67
N THR A 87 -14.95 20.50 -17.97
CA THR A 87 -14.71 19.24 -18.66
C THR A 87 -13.36 18.63 -18.32
N LYS A 88 -12.46 19.36 -17.65
CA LYS A 88 -11.23 18.79 -17.10
C LYS A 88 -11.46 18.43 -15.63
N GLY A 89 -12.13 17.30 -15.42
CA GLY A 89 -12.46 16.72 -14.11
C GLY A 89 -11.23 16.26 -13.32
N ILE A 90 -10.36 17.19 -12.95
CA ILE A 90 -9.18 16.95 -12.11
C ILE A 90 -9.06 18.14 -11.16
N GLY A 91 -10.00 18.25 -10.23
CA GLY A 91 -9.97 19.28 -9.21
C GLY A 91 -10.76 18.83 -7.99
N PHE A 92 -10.16 19.01 -6.81
CA PHE A 92 -10.66 18.61 -5.49
C PHE A 92 -12.05 19.13 -5.08
N GLN A 93 -12.77 19.81 -5.98
CA GLN A 93 -13.97 20.57 -5.69
C GLN A 93 -14.93 20.61 -6.88
N THR A 94 -15.01 19.54 -7.67
CA THR A 94 -16.16 19.41 -8.57
C THR A 94 -17.39 19.05 -7.75
N TYR A 95 -18.51 19.74 -7.95
CA TYR A 95 -19.78 19.39 -7.30
C TYR A 95 -20.38 18.08 -7.88
N ARG A 96 -19.63 17.36 -8.72
CA ARG A 96 -20.10 16.22 -9.51
C ARG A 96 -20.28 14.98 -8.65
N GLU A 97 -19.33 14.73 -7.75
CA GLU A 97 -19.33 13.58 -6.85
C GLU A 97 -20.47 13.69 -5.83
N HIS A 98 -20.74 14.90 -5.32
CA HIS A 98 -21.88 15.18 -4.45
C HIS A 98 -23.23 14.92 -5.15
N GLU A 99 -23.42 15.43 -6.37
CA GLU A 99 -24.64 15.19 -7.14
C GLU A 99 -24.79 13.71 -7.52
N PHE A 100 -23.68 13.06 -7.89
CA PHE A 100 -23.67 11.63 -8.13
C PHE A 100 -24.07 10.86 -6.87
N HIS A 101 -23.53 11.22 -5.70
CA HIS A 101 -23.87 10.58 -4.44
C HIS A 101 -25.36 10.71 -4.11
N ILE A 102 -25.91 11.92 -4.23
CA ILE A 102 -27.34 12.19 -4.03
C ILE A 102 -28.20 11.33 -4.94
N ARG A 103 -27.82 11.20 -6.21
CA ARG A 103 -28.59 10.43 -7.19
C ARG A 103 -28.52 8.92 -6.96
N MET A 104 -27.38 8.39 -6.53
CA MET A 104 -27.15 6.93 -6.44
C MET A 104 -27.47 6.36 -5.06
N TYR A 105 -27.17 7.11 -3.99
CA TYR A 105 -27.24 6.62 -2.61
C TYR A 105 -28.17 7.46 -1.74
N GLY A 106 -28.33 8.75 -2.04
CA GLY A 106 -29.18 9.67 -1.30
C GLY A 106 -28.38 10.82 -0.67
N GLN A 107 -29.04 11.61 0.16
CA GLN A 107 -28.40 12.77 0.79
C GLN A 107 -27.22 12.31 1.67
N PRO A 108 -26.06 12.98 1.64
CA PRO A 108 -24.93 12.64 2.51
C PRO A 108 -25.26 12.66 4.00
N LYS A 109 -26.35 13.32 4.42
CA LYS A 109 -26.82 13.31 5.82
C LYS A 109 -27.53 12.02 6.23
N THR A 110 -28.00 11.23 5.26
CA THR A 110 -28.76 10.00 5.47
C THR A 110 -28.05 8.75 4.94
N PHE A 111 -27.10 8.94 4.04
CA PHE A 111 -26.19 7.91 3.56
C PHE A 111 -24.79 8.54 3.54
N GLU A 112 -23.97 8.21 4.53
CA GLU A 112 -22.63 8.75 4.71
C GLU A 112 -21.58 7.87 4.05
N TYR A 113 -20.32 8.35 4.01
CA TYR A 113 -19.24 7.60 3.38
C TYR A 113 -19.05 6.19 4.01
N HIS A 114 -19.20 6.08 5.33
CA HIS A 114 -19.04 4.81 6.03
C HIS A 114 -20.11 3.77 5.68
N ASP A 115 -21.27 4.19 5.16
CA ASP A 115 -22.31 3.29 4.69
C ASP A 115 -21.90 2.55 3.40
N LEU A 116 -20.84 2.99 2.73
CA LEU A 116 -20.23 2.26 1.61
C LEU A 116 -19.36 1.09 2.07
N PHE A 117 -18.93 1.04 3.33
CA PHE A 117 -17.97 0.02 3.80
C PHE A 117 -18.51 -1.41 3.64
N PRO A 118 -19.77 -1.73 4.01
CA PRO A 118 -20.32 -3.06 3.81
C PRO A 118 -20.47 -3.44 2.33
N LEU A 119 -20.47 -2.46 1.41
CA LEU A 119 -20.54 -2.70 -0.03
C LEU A 119 -19.17 -3.02 -0.64
N PHE A 120 -18.07 -2.69 0.06
CA PHE A 120 -16.72 -3.05 -0.32
C PHE A 120 -16.43 -4.52 0.04
N THR A 121 -17.02 -5.43 -0.75
CA THR A 121 -17.01 -6.87 -0.46
C THR A 121 -15.83 -7.62 -1.07
N ALA A 122 -15.15 -7.03 -2.06
CA ALA A 122 -14.00 -7.63 -2.74
C ALA A 122 -14.26 -9.07 -3.27
N GLN A 123 -15.49 -9.38 -3.68
CA GLN A 123 -15.89 -10.76 -4.02
C GLN A 123 -15.06 -11.45 -5.13
N SER A 124 -14.49 -10.68 -6.05
CA SER A 124 -13.63 -11.18 -7.12
C SER A 124 -12.14 -10.94 -6.88
N PHE A 125 -11.74 -10.52 -5.68
CA PHE A 125 -10.34 -10.28 -5.37
C PHE A 125 -9.57 -11.59 -5.17
N ASN A 126 -8.48 -11.74 -5.90
CA ASN A 126 -7.53 -12.83 -5.74
C ASN A 126 -6.12 -12.24 -5.62
N ALA A 127 -5.53 -12.36 -4.42
CA ALA A 127 -4.21 -11.81 -4.13
C ALA A 127 -3.09 -12.53 -4.91
N GLU A 128 -3.24 -13.83 -5.20
CA GLU A 128 -2.27 -14.62 -5.95
C GLU A 128 -2.22 -14.17 -7.42
N GLU A 129 -3.38 -14.01 -8.07
CA GLU A 129 -3.46 -13.48 -9.44
C GLU A 129 -2.84 -12.09 -9.57
N TRP A 130 -3.03 -11.24 -8.56
CA TRP A 130 -2.43 -9.89 -8.56
C TRP A 130 -0.91 -9.96 -8.35
N ALA A 131 -0.43 -10.80 -7.44
CA ALA A 131 1.01 -11.01 -7.24
C ALA A 131 1.68 -11.56 -8.51
N ASP A 132 1.06 -12.54 -9.16
CA ASP A 132 1.50 -13.10 -10.45
C ASP A 132 1.54 -12.02 -11.53
N LEU A 133 0.49 -11.22 -11.65
CA LEU A 133 0.45 -10.10 -12.60
C LEU A 133 1.59 -9.11 -12.36
N PHE A 134 1.85 -8.73 -11.11
CA PHE A 134 2.93 -7.80 -10.79
C PHE A 134 4.31 -8.39 -11.08
N PHE A 135 4.50 -9.68 -10.80
CA PHE A 135 5.71 -10.41 -11.14
C PHE A 135 5.94 -10.46 -12.66
N LEU A 136 4.90 -10.82 -13.43
CA LEU A 136 4.94 -10.87 -14.89
C LEU A 136 5.17 -9.49 -15.53
N ALA A 137 4.66 -8.43 -14.91
CA ALA A 137 4.95 -7.04 -15.30
C ALA A 137 6.40 -6.62 -15.02
N GLY A 138 7.17 -7.44 -14.30
CA GLY A 138 8.58 -7.18 -13.97
C GLY A 138 8.79 -6.36 -12.70
N ALA A 139 7.75 -6.13 -11.90
CA ALA A 139 7.87 -5.40 -10.63
C ALA A 139 8.80 -6.14 -9.67
N LYS A 140 9.66 -5.38 -8.98
CA LYS A 140 10.61 -5.92 -7.99
C LYS A 140 10.19 -5.65 -6.55
N PHE A 141 9.16 -4.83 -6.37
CA PHE A 141 8.44 -4.63 -5.12
C PHE A 141 7.00 -4.25 -5.46
N ALA A 142 6.04 -4.69 -4.65
CA ALA A 142 4.64 -4.32 -4.81
C ALA A 142 3.90 -4.28 -3.48
N GLY A 143 2.77 -3.58 -3.42
CA GLY A 143 1.93 -3.56 -2.23
C GLY A 143 0.69 -2.67 -2.33
N PRO A 144 -0.28 -2.85 -1.42
CA PRO A 144 -1.49 -2.04 -1.37
C PRO A 144 -1.22 -0.67 -0.72
N VAL A 145 -2.12 0.28 -0.98
CA VAL A 145 -2.38 1.36 -0.01
C VAL A 145 -3.03 0.74 1.23
N ALA A 146 -2.32 0.75 2.36
CA ALA A 146 -2.81 0.15 3.61
C ALA A 146 -3.92 0.97 4.29
N MET A 147 -3.83 2.30 4.18
CA MET A 147 -4.84 3.26 4.63
C MET A 147 -4.67 4.53 3.80
N HIS A 148 -5.76 5.03 3.23
CA HIS A 148 -5.77 6.28 2.48
C HIS A 148 -6.27 7.44 3.36
N HIS A 149 -6.52 8.61 2.76
CA HIS A 149 -7.00 9.80 3.47
C HIS A 149 -8.42 9.69 4.04
N ASP A 150 -9.12 8.60 3.74
CA ASP A 150 -10.47 8.31 4.23
C ASP A 150 -10.47 7.62 5.59
N GLY A 151 -9.30 7.23 6.11
CA GLY A 151 -9.13 6.68 7.46
C GLY A 151 -9.58 5.22 7.61
N PHE A 152 -9.83 4.51 6.52
CA PHE A 152 -10.17 3.09 6.54
C PHE A 152 -8.90 2.23 6.53
N ALA A 153 -8.71 1.42 7.56
CA ALA A 153 -7.60 0.47 7.66
C ALA A 153 -7.95 -0.84 6.92
N MET A 154 -7.07 -1.29 6.02
CA MET A 154 -7.27 -2.47 5.16
C MET A 154 -6.68 -3.77 5.75
N TRP A 155 -6.47 -3.85 7.08
CA TRP A 155 -5.90 -5.00 7.80
C TRP A 155 -6.72 -5.38 9.04
#